data_AF-A0A952U343-F1
#
_entry.id   AF-A0A952U343-F1
#
_cell.length_a   1.000
_cell.length_b   1.000
_cell.length_c   1.000
_cell.angle_alpha   90.00
_cell.angle_beta   90.00
_cell.angle_gamma   90.00
#
_symmetry.space_group_name_H-M   'P 1'
#
loop_
_entity.id
_entity.type
_entity.pdbx_description
1 polymer ?
#
loop_
_entity_poly.entity_id
_entity_poly.type
_entity_poly.pdbx_seq_one_letter_code
_entity_poly.pdbx_strand_id
1 'polypeptide(L)'
;MLERRFTLANTAVAVGAYDSLLGAWPLVSMGSFVGVTGLHTYLDVVRLLALAWLSLGLALLALHRKARAVTILGTASTIAGGSLALAEVVFVLLGNIPSIFLIQALAEIIVGMSWMTTLALTARNRQSAA
;
A
#
# COMPACT_ATOMS: atom_id res chain seq x y z
N MET A 1 -25.74 6.75 6.89
CA MET A 1 -25.03 6.60 5.59
C MET A 1 -23.75 7.46 5.50
N LEU A 2 -23.72 8.67 6.06
CA LEU A 2 -22.55 9.56 6.02
C LEU A 2 -21.30 8.98 6.70
N GLU A 3 -21.39 8.52 7.96
CA GLU A 3 -20.23 7.97 8.68
C GLU A 3 -19.51 6.83 7.93
N ARG A 4 -20.26 5.98 7.20
CA ARG A 4 -19.71 4.83 6.46
C ARG A 4 -18.86 5.25 5.25
N ARG A 5 -19.30 6.29 4.54
CA ARG A 5 -18.52 6.87 3.45
C ARG A 5 -17.28 7.57 3.99
N PHE A 6 -17.38 8.18 5.16
CA PHE A 6 -16.26 8.79 5.84
C PHE A 6 -15.18 7.77 6.23
N THR A 7 -15.53 6.61 6.82
CA THR A 7 -14.50 5.62 7.20
C THR A 7 -13.76 5.06 5.98
N LEU A 8 -14.46 4.65 4.92
CA LEU A 8 -13.84 4.04 3.75
C LEU A 8 -13.05 5.07 2.92
N ALA A 9 -13.53 6.30 2.81
CA ALA A 9 -12.80 7.39 2.17
C ALA A 9 -11.56 7.80 2.98
N ASN A 10 -11.65 7.88 4.30
CA ASN A 10 -10.52 8.23 5.16
C ASN A 10 -9.43 7.14 5.11
N THR A 11 -9.80 5.86 5.17
CA THR A 11 -8.85 4.75 4.99
C THR A 11 -8.24 4.80 3.59
N ALA A 12 -9.03 5.09 2.55
CA ALA A 12 -8.49 5.25 1.19
C ALA A 12 -7.49 6.41 1.07
N VAL A 13 -7.74 7.52 1.77
CA VAL A 13 -6.78 8.63 1.84
C VAL A 13 -5.50 8.20 2.55
N ALA A 14 -5.59 7.48 3.66
CA ALA A 14 -4.42 6.99 4.39
C ALA A 14 -3.59 6.01 3.55
N VAL A 15 -4.22 5.00 2.95
CA VAL A 15 -3.56 4.04 2.05
C VAL A 15 -2.94 4.76 0.86
N GLY A 16 -3.70 5.67 0.24
CA GLY A 16 -3.23 6.39 -0.95
C GLY A 16 -2.05 7.31 -0.64
N ALA A 17 -2.07 7.98 0.51
CA ALA A 17 -0.96 8.79 0.98
C ALA A 17 0.28 7.94 1.26
N TYR A 18 0.11 6.78 1.92
CA TYR A 18 1.20 5.84 2.17
C TYR A 18 1.85 5.38 0.86
N ASP A 19 1.06 4.85 -0.07
CA ASP A 19 1.53 4.36 -1.37
C ASP A 19 2.24 5.47 -2.18
N SER A 20 1.67 6.69 -2.17
CA SER A 20 2.27 7.85 -2.83
C SER A 20 3.60 8.26 -2.21
N LEU A 21 3.70 8.31 -0.88
CA LEU A 21 4.95 8.69 -0.21
C LEU A 21 6.04 7.64 -0.42
N LEU A 22 5.67 6.36 -0.30
CA LEU A 22 6.57 5.24 -0.53
C LEU A 22 7.09 5.22 -1.98
N GLY A 23 6.20 5.42 -2.95
CA GLY A 23 6.57 5.52 -4.36
C GLY A 23 7.37 6.78 -4.71
N ALA A 24 7.08 7.91 -4.08
CA ALA A 24 7.82 9.16 -4.33
C ALA A 24 9.25 9.12 -3.80
N TRP A 25 9.50 8.40 -2.70
CA TRP A 25 10.79 8.43 -1.99
C TRP A 25 12.01 8.10 -2.86
N PRO A 26 12.11 6.93 -3.52
CA PRO A 26 13.27 6.62 -4.37
C PRO A 26 13.34 7.46 -5.65
N LEU A 27 12.25 8.11 -6.06
CA LEU A 27 12.22 9.04 -7.19
C LEU A 27 12.82 10.41 -6.82
N VAL A 28 12.55 10.88 -5.60
CA VAL A 28 13.07 12.14 -5.06
C VAL A 28 14.50 11.99 -4.57
N SER A 29 14.80 10.91 -3.84
CA SER A 29 16.12 10.66 -3.27
C SER A 29 16.42 9.16 -3.18
N MET A 30 16.94 8.61 -4.27
CA MET A 30 17.41 7.22 -4.30
C MET A 30 18.49 6.97 -3.23
N GLY A 31 19.36 7.96 -2.96
CA GLY A 31 20.41 7.84 -1.94
C GLY A 31 19.85 7.69 -0.53
N SER A 32 18.80 8.45 -0.17
CA SER A 32 18.13 8.30 1.13
C SER A 32 17.40 6.95 1.22
N PHE A 33 16.73 6.55 0.14
CA PHE A 33 16.04 5.27 0.07
C PHE A 33 17.01 4.10 0.30
N VAL A 34 18.11 4.04 -0.47
CA VAL A 34 19.18 3.04 -0.31
C VAL A 34 19.85 3.13 1.06
N GLY A 35 20.00 4.33 1.63
CA GLY A 35 20.54 4.51 2.97
C GLY A 35 19.69 3.86 4.07
N VAL A 36 18.37 3.77 3.88
CA VAL A 36 17.45 3.10 4.82
C VAL A 36 17.27 1.64 4.47
N THR A 37 17.02 1.30 3.21
CA THR A 37 16.69 -0.07 2.79
C THR A 37 17.92 -0.95 2.55
N GLY A 38 19.11 -0.36 2.45
CA GLY A 38 20.34 -1.05 2.05
C GLY A 38 20.58 -1.01 0.54
N LEU A 39 21.73 -1.57 0.14
CA LEU A 39 22.22 -1.60 -1.24
C LEU A 39 21.30 -2.41 -2.15
N HIS A 40 20.94 -1.82 -3.30
CA HIS A 40 20.13 -2.44 -4.33
C HIS A 40 20.94 -2.60 -5.62
N THR A 41 21.03 -3.82 -6.13
CA THR A 41 21.77 -4.13 -7.38
C THR A 41 21.05 -3.60 -8.62
N TYR A 42 19.72 -3.44 -8.57
CA TYR A 42 18.88 -3.08 -9.72
C TYR A 42 18.06 -1.80 -9.45
N LEU A 43 18.74 -0.65 -9.37
CA LEU A 43 18.11 0.64 -9.06
C LEU A 43 17.01 1.06 -10.06
N ASP A 44 17.10 0.63 -11.32
CA ASP A 44 16.07 0.94 -12.32
C ASP A 44 14.77 0.16 -12.07
N VAL A 45 14.85 -1.07 -11.56
CA VAL A 45 13.67 -1.83 -11.14
C VAL A 45 12.99 -1.14 -9.96
N VAL A 46 13.78 -0.61 -9.01
CA VAL A 46 13.25 0.18 -7.89
C VAL A 46 12.48 1.41 -8.40
N ARG A 47 13.00 2.13 -9.40
CA ARG A 47 12.29 3.28 -10.00
C ARG A 47 10.97 2.89 -10.67
N LEU A 48 10.93 1.75 -11.35
CA LEU A 48 9.70 1.26 -11.99
C LEU A 48 8.64 0.88 -10.94
N LEU A 49 9.03 0.16 -9.89
CA LEU A 49 8.14 -0.17 -8.77
C LEU A 49 7.65 1.10 -8.05
N ALA A 50 8.55 2.05 -7.85
CA ALA A 50 8.24 3.34 -7.23
C ALA A 50 7.21 4.14 -8.03
N LEU A 51 7.35 4.20 -9.36
CA LEU A 51 6.36 4.82 -10.24
C LEU A 51 5.01 4.10 -10.17
N ALA A 52 4.99 2.77 -10.08
CA ALA A 52 3.76 2.00 -9.94
C ALA A 52 3.05 2.33 -8.62
N TRP A 53 3.77 2.32 -7.49
CA TRP A 53 3.24 2.68 -6.18
C TRP A 53 2.75 4.12 -6.13
N LEU A 54 3.53 5.06 -6.66
CA LEU A 54 3.14 6.47 -6.74
C LEU A 54 1.85 6.64 -7.55
N SER A 55 1.77 5.99 -8.72
CA SER A 55 0.59 6.07 -9.59
C SER A 55 -0.66 5.50 -8.92
N LEU A 56 -0.51 4.38 -8.19
CA LEU A 56 -1.59 3.74 -7.47
C LEU A 56 -2.11 4.61 -6.33
N GLY A 57 -1.19 5.15 -5.52
CA GLY A 57 -1.52 6.06 -4.41
C GLY A 57 -2.21 7.33 -4.90
N LEU A 58 -1.70 7.95 -5.97
CA LEU A 58 -2.30 9.15 -6.56
C LEU A 58 -3.69 8.86 -7.14
N ALA A 59 -3.90 7.70 -7.78
CA ALA A 59 -5.20 7.29 -8.27
C ALA A 59 -6.20 7.10 -7.10
N LEU A 60 -5.76 6.48 -6.00
CA LEU A 60 -6.60 6.27 -4.82
C LEU A 60 -6.97 7.60 -4.15
N LEU A 61 -6.01 8.52 -4.02
CA LEU A 61 -6.22 9.88 -3.52
C LEU A 61 -7.15 10.69 -4.44
N ALA A 62 -6.99 10.63 -5.76
CA ALA A 62 -7.84 11.36 -6.69
C ALA A 62 -9.29 10.85 -6.68
N LEU A 63 -9.48 9.55 -6.44
CA LEU A 63 -10.77 8.89 -6.55
C LEU A 63 -11.42 8.57 -5.20
N HIS A 64 -10.85 8.99 -4.06
CA HIS A 64 -11.29 8.66 -2.69
C HIS A 64 -12.78 8.88 -2.39
N ARG A 65 -13.49 9.72 -3.16
CA ARG A 65 -14.94 9.97 -3.01
C ARG A 65 -15.82 9.02 -3.83
N LYS A 66 -15.25 8.26 -4.77
CA LYS A 66 -15.97 7.36 -5.67
C LYS A 66 -15.95 5.93 -5.13
N ALA A 67 -16.96 5.57 -4.34
CA ALA A 67 -17.04 4.30 -3.62
C ALA A 67 -16.61 3.06 -4.44
N ARG A 68 -17.11 2.90 -5.68
CA ARG A 68 -16.72 1.76 -6.53
C ARG A 68 -15.23 1.78 -6.92
N ALA A 69 -14.73 2.92 -7.36
CA ALA A 69 -13.32 3.06 -7.76
C ALA A 69 -12.38 2.84 -6.59
N VAL A 70 -12.73 3.39 -5.42
CA VAL A 70 -12.00 3.24 -4.17
C VAL A 70 -11.95 1.78 -3.76
N THR A 71 -13.07 1.07 -3.77
CA THR A 71 -13.10 -0.36 -3.47
C THR A 71 -12.17 -1.16 -4.39
N ILE A 72 -12.22 -0.90 -5.71
CA ILE A 72 -11.38 -1.62 -6.68
C ILE A 72 -9.90 -1.30 -6.46
N LEU A 73 -9.54 -0.02 -6.41
CA LEU A 73 -8.15 0.42 -6.32
C LEU A 73 -7.52 0.08 -4.98
N GLY A 74 -8.22 0.27 -3.86
CA GLY A 74 -7.66 -0.07 -2.55
C GLY A 74 -7.51 -1.59 -2.37
N THR A 75 -8.38 -2.39 -3.00
CA THR A 75 -8.21 -3.86 -3.03
C THR A 75 -7.01 -4.24 -3.90
N ALA A 76 -6.83 -3.60 -5.06
CA ALA A 76 -5.67 -3.81 -5.91
C ALA A 76 -4.35 -3.44 -5.19
N SER A 77 -4.33 -2.29 -4.50
CA SER A 77 -3.21 -1.88 -3.62
C SER A 77 -2.92 -2.90 -2.54
N THR A 78 -3.96 -3.36 -1.84
CA THR A 78 -3.81 -4.39 -0.79
C THR A 78 -3.23 -5.70 -1.33
N ILE A 79 -3.66 -6.16 -2.51
CA ILE A 79 -3.15 -7.39 -3.13
C ILE A 79 -1.69 -7.21 -3.58
N ALA A 80 -1.37 -6.07 -4.19
CA ALA A 80 -0.01 -5.76 -4.63
C ALA A 80 0.95 -5.68 -3.44
N GLY A 81 0.59 -4.93 -2.39
CA GLY A 81 1.37 -4.83 -1.14
C GLY A 81 1.46 -6.16 -0.40
N GLY A 82 0.37 -6.91 -0.28
CA GLY A 82 0.42 -8.24 0.34
C GLY A 82 1.37 -9.21 -0.38
N SER A 83 1.43 -9.11 -1.71
CA SER A 83 2.35 -9.92 -2.53
C SER A 83 3.80 -9.48 -2.37
N LEU A 84 4.04 -8.17 -2.26
CA LEU A 84 5.37 -7.60 -2.04
C LEU A 84 5.89 -7.92 -0.63
N ALA A 85 5.09 -7.69 0.42
CA ALA A 85 5.40 -8.09 1.78
C ALA A 85 5.72 -9.59 1.91
N LEU A 86 4.98 -10.46 1.20
CA LEU A 86 5.28 -11.89 1.18
C LEU A 86 6.65 -12.16 0.53
N ALA A 87 6.93 -11.53 -0.61
CA ALA A 87 8.22 -11.65 -1.29
C ALA A 87 9.37 -11.16 -0.39
N GLU A 88 9.18 -10.03 0.30
CA GLU A 88 10.17 -9.48 1.24
C GLU A 88 10.46 -10.46 2.37
N VAL A 89 9.44 -11.02 3.03
CA VAL A 89 9.62 -12.03 4.08
C VAL A 89 10.38 -13.25 3.54
N VAL A 90 9.96 -13.80 2.39
CA VAL A 90 10.61 -14.97 1.79
C VAL A 90 12.07 -14.68 1.46
N PHE A 91 12.37 -13.55 0.83
CA PHE A 91 13.74 -13.21 0.44
C PHE A 91 14.64 -12.85 1.62
N VAL A 92 14.10 -12.29 2.71
CA VAL A 92 14.85 -12.12 3.96
C VAL A 92 15.19 -13.48 4.56
N LEU A 93 14.22 -14.39 4.65
CA LEU A 93 14.43 -15.73 5.24
C LEU A 93 15.44 -16.56 4.44
N LEU A 94 15.51 -16.36 3.12
CA LEU A 94 16.50 -16.97 2.24
C LEU A 94 17.89 -16.29 2.30
N GLY A 95 18.02 -15.16 3.01
CA GLY A 95 19.27 -14.40 3.11
C GLY A 95 19.62 -13.59 1.86
N ASN A 96 18.66 -13.38 0.94
CA ASN A 96 18.88 -12.65 -0.31
C ASN A 96 18.81 -11.13 -0.13
N ILE A 97 18.03 -10.64 0.83
CA ILE A 97 17.88 -9.21 1.12
C ILE A 97 18.03 -8.93 2.62
N PRO A 98 18.41 -7.69 3.02
CA PRO A 98 18.63 -7.33 4.42
C PRO A 98 17.35 -7.44 5.28
N SER A 99 17.49 -7.73 6.58
CA SER A 99 16.36 -7.88 7.50
C SER A 99 15.52 -6.62 7.71
N ILE A 100 16.01 -5.43 7.32
CA ILE A 100 15.24 -4.18 7.35
C ILE A 100 13.95 -4.27 6.51
N PHE A 101 13.93 -5.11 5.48
CA PHE A 101 12.73 -5.36 4.67
C PHE A 101 11.59 -6.02 5.44
N LEU A 102 11.83 -6.63 6.61
CA LEU A 102 10.75 -7.12 7.45
C LEU A 102 9.91 -5.97 8.05
N ILE A 103 10.52 -4.81 8.29
CA ILE A 103 9.80 -3.62 8.76
C ILE A 103 8.91 -3.07 7.66
N GLN A 104 9.40 -3.08 6.41
CA GLN A 104 8.63 -2.72 5.23
C GLN A 104 7.45 -3.68 5.03
N ALA A 105 7.70 -4.99 5.08
CA ALA A 105 6.65 -6.01 4.98
C ALA A 105 5.58 -5.84 6.07
N LEU A 106 6.00 -5.52 7.31
CA LEU A 106 5.09 -5.24 8.41
C LEU A 106 4.23 -4.01 8.12
N ALA A 107 4.80 -2.93 7.59
CA ALA A 107 4.05 -1.73 7.23
C ALA A 107 3.01 -2.03 6.14
N GLU A 108 3.37 -2.78 5.10
CA GLU A 108 2.47 -3.19 4.03
C GLU A 108 1.33 -4.09 4.56
N ILE A 109 1.62 -5.00 5.48
CA ILE A 109 0.60 -5.82 6.14
C ILE A 109 -0.37 -4.96 6.96
N ILE A 110 0.13 -4.00 7.74
CA ILE A 110 -0.73 -3.11 8.54
C ILE A 110 -1.66 -2.29 7.64
N VAL A 111 -1.11 -1.70 6.57
CA VAL A 111 -1.87 -0.92 5.59
C VAL A 111 -2.93 -1.80 4.92
N GLY A 112 -2.56 -2.98 4.43
CA GLY A 112 -3.50 -3.93 3.82
C GLY A 112 -4.59 -4.41 4.78
N MET A 113 -4.24 -4.73 6.04
CA MET A 113 -5.20 -5.12 7.06
C MET A 113 -6.17 -3.99 7.41
N SER A 114 -5.70 -2.74 7.47
CA SER A 114 -6.56 -1.57 7.70
C SER A 114 -7.61 -1.43 6.59
N TRP A 115 -7.24 -1.74 5.35
CA TRP A 115 -8.16 -1.75 4.22
C TRP A 115 -9.16 -2.90 4.30
N MET A 116 -8.69 -4.13 4.49
CA MET A 116 -9.54 -5.33 4.55
C MET A 116 -10.56 -5.25 5.68
N THR A 117 -10.15 -4.78 6.86
CA THR A 117 -11.05 -4.57 8.00
C THR A 117 -12.12 -3.53 7.68
N THR A 118 -11.74 -2.39 7.12
CA THR A 118 -12.69 -1.35 6.70
C THR A 118 -13.69 -1.87 5.66
N LEU A 119 -13.22 -2.67 4.70
CA LEU A 119 -14.05 -3.29 3.68
C LEU A 119 -15.04 -4.30 4.29
N ALA A 120 -14.56 -5.20 5.16
CA ALA A 120 -15.37 -6.21 5.82
C ALA A 120 -16.46 -5.59 6.72
N LEU A 121 -16.10 -4.57 7.51
CA LEU A 121 -17.06 -3.81 8.33
C LEU A 121 -18.12 -3.12 7.47
N THR A 122 -17.72 -2.59 6.30
CA THR A 122 -18.66 -1.96 5.37
C THR A 122 -19.61 -2.99 4.74
N ALA A 123 -19.13 -4.19 4.42
CA ALA A 123 -19.93 -5.28 3.85
C ALA A 123 -20.93 -5.87 4.87
N ARG A 124 -20.48 -6.18 6.09
CA ARG A 124 -21.32 -6.73 7.17
C ARG A 124 -22.49 -5.81 7.51
N ASN A 125 -22.22 -4.51 7.60
CA ASN A 125 -23.25 -3.51 7.90
C ASN A 125 -24.25 -3.25 6.76
N ARG A 126 -23.99 -3.72 5.53
CA ARG A 126 -24.98 -3.71 4.44
C ARG A 126 -25.98 -4.87 4.58
N GLN A 127 -25.53 -6.03 5.05
CA GLN A 127 -26.38 -7.21 5.24
C GLN A 127 -27.38 -7.04 6.39
N SER A 128 -27.02 -6.31 7.45
CA SER A 128 -27.93 -6.04 8.58
C SER A 128 -28.98 -4.96 8.32
N ALA A 129 -28.92 -4.27 7.17
CA ALA A 129 -29.83 -3.19 6.81
C ALA A 129 -30.76 -3.55 5.63
N ALA A 130 -30.65 -4.78 5.14
CA ALA A 130 -31.52 -5.38 4.12
C ALA A 130 -32.47 -6.37 4.82
#